data_AF-A0A942IV31-F1
#
_entry.id   AF-A0A942IV31-F1
#
_cell.length_a   1.000
_cell.length_b   1.000
_cell.length_c   1.000
_cell.angle_alpha   90.00
_cell.angle_beta   90.00
_cell.angle_gamma   90.00
#
_symmetry.space_group_name_H-M   'P 1'
#
loop_
_entity.id
_entity.type
_entity.pdbx_description
1 polymer ?
#
loop_
_entity_poly.entity_id
_entity_poly.type
_entity_poly.pdbx_seq_one_letter_code
_entity_poly.pdbx_strand_id
1 'polypeptide(L)'
;MRKPKLTLPPESERARELWLGHAAGYILVRDIRDYARSQIDPDLSADARAAALKSIDDAFFGVMEVLDQYPDQLENDQYMVTLETRIVLWERQGGDWVESRSPPPEGWCMGYHYWIEGDFGDNPPVTEQVSDE
;
A
#
# COMPACT_ATOMS: atom_id res chain seq x y z
N MET A 1 3.35 20.71 0.51
CA MET A 1 2.40 19.67 0.96
C MET A 1 2.69 19.30 2.42
N ARG A 2 1.69 19.38 3.30
CA ARG A 2 1.83 18.82 4.66
C ARG A 2 1.90 17.30 4.55
N LYS A 3 2.82 16.68 5.29
CA LYS A 3 2.90 15.21 5.33
C LYS A 3 1.68 14.67 6.09
N PRO A 4 1.02 13.64 5.58
CA PRO A 4 -0.07 12.98 6.28
C PRO A 4 0.42 12.41 7.61
N LYS A 5 -0.46 12.36 8.61
CA LYS A 5 -0.14 11.84 9.93
C LYS A 5 -0.81 10.49 10.16
N LEU A 6 0.00 9.52 10.60
CA LEU A 6 -0.47 8.21 11.06
C LEU A 6 -1.37 8.39 12.28
N THR A 7 -2.54 7.75 12.29
CA THR A 7 -3.42 7.72 13.46
C THR A 7 -2.91 6.74 14.52
N LEU A 8 -3.56 6.69 15.68
CA LEU A 8 -3.24 5.65 16.67
C LEU A 8 -3.73 4.29 16.16
N PRO A 9 -2.96 3.21 16.35
CA PRO A 9 -3.40 1.88 15.99
C PRO A 9 -4.60 1.47 16.88
N PRO A 10 -5.63 0.83 16.32
CA PRO A 10 -6.74 0.29 17.11
C PRO A 10 -6.29 -0.76 18.14
N GLU A 11 -6.98 -0.85 19.27
CA GLU A 11 -6.69 -1.86 20.32
C GLU A 11 -7.13 -3.27 19.90
N SER A 12 -8.27 -3.36 19.22
CA SER A 12 -8.78 -4.62 18.67
C SER A 12 -7.83 -5.18 17.62
N GLU A 13 -7.46 -6.45 17.74
CA GLU A 13 -6.53 -7.12 16.82
C GLU A 13 -7.02 -7.07 15.37
N ARG A 14 -8.30 -7.41 15.13
CA ARG A 14 -8.86 -7.41 13.78
C ARG A 14 -8.92 -6.00 13.19
N ALA A 15 -9.27 -5.00 14.00
CA ALA A 15 -9.29 -3.61 13.55
C ALA A 15 -7.87 -3.11 13.23
N ARG A 16 -6.88 -3.49 14.05
CA ARG A 16 -5.47 -3.13 13.83
C ARG A 16 -4.87 -3.81 12.60
N GLU A 17 -5.26 -5.05 12.33
CA GLU A 17 -4.87 -5.77 11.11
C GLU A 17 -5.32 -5.01 9.86
N LEU A 18 -6.61 -4.65 9.79
CA LEU A 18 -7.15 -3.86 8.68
C LEU A 18 -6.47 -2.50 8.58
N TRP A 19 -6.31 -1.82 9.71
CA TRP A 19 -5.63 -0.52 9.80
C TRP A 19 -4.18 -0.58 9.26
N LEU A 20 -3.41 -1.61 9.62
CA LEU A 20 -2.06 -1.84 9.10
C LEU A 20 -2.06 -2.11 7.59
N GLY A 21 -3.02 -2.89 7.11
CA GLY A 21 -3.24 -3.14 5.68
C GLY A 21 -3.50 -1.84 4.91
N HIS A 22 -4.42 -1.00 5.39
CA HIS A 22 -4.70 0.30 4.78
C HIS A 22 -3.52 1.27 4.87
N ALA A 23 -2.73 1.23 5.95
CA ALA A 23 -1.52 2.04 6.07
C ALA A 23 -0.46 1.66 5.02
N ALA A 24 -0.27 0.35 4.78
CA ALA A 24 0.58 -0.14 3.69
C ALA A 24 0.03 0.27 2.32
N GLY A 25 -1.29 0.10 2.14
CA GLY A 25 -2.10 0.65 1.05
C GLY A 25 -1.73 2.05 0.68
N TYR A 26 -1.85 2.91 1.68
CA TYR A 26 -1.60 4.32 1.56
C TYR A 26 -0.16 4.63 1.16
N ILE A 27 0.82 3.95 1.74
CA ILE A 27 2.24 4.15 1.40
C ILE A 27 2.51 3.74 -0.05
N LEU A 28 2.14 2.50 -0.43
CA LEU A 28 2.43 2.00 -1.77
C LEU A 28 1.73 2.81 -2.84
N VAL A 29 0.41 3.00 -2.72
CA VAL A 29 -0.34 3.66 -3.79
C VAL A 29 0.04 5.13 -3.90
N ARG A 30 0.13 5.86 -2.78
CA ARG A 30 0.54 7.27 -2.84
C ARG A 30 1.93 7.39 -3.45
N ASP A 31 2.92 6.70 -2.90
CA ASP A 31 4.32 6.94 -3.27
C ASP A 31 4.61 6.44 -4.69
N ILE A 32 4.07 5.29 -5.10
CA ILE A 32 4.29 4.76 -6.46
C ILE A 32 3.47 5.53 -7.48
N ARG A 33 2.17 5.78 -7.22
CA ARG A 33 1.27 6.41 -8.19
C ARG A 33 1.60 7.88 -8.36
N ASP A 34 1.88 8.62 -7.28
CA ASP A 34 2.26 10.03 -7.37
C ASP A 34 3.60 10.21 -8.08
N TYR A 35 4.58 9.34 -7.76
CA TYR A 35 5.84 9.32 -8.49
C TYR A 35 5.60 9.05 -9.98
N ALA A 36 4.94 7.95 -10.35
CA ALA A 36 4.73 7.58 -11.75
C ALA A 36 3.94 8.65 -12.51
N ARG A 37 2.91 9.23 -11.90
CA ARG A 37 2.14 10.35 -12.47
C ARG A 37 2.98 11.60 -12.67
N SER A 38 3.90 11.91 -11.74
CA SER A 38 4.80 13.06 -11.88
C SER A 38 5.80 12.91 -13.04
N GLN A 39 6.01 11.69 -13.53
CA GLN A 39 6.87 11.42 -14.69
C GLN A 39 6.11 11.49 -16.02
N ILE A 40 4.79 11.66 -16.01
CA ILE A 40 4.01 11.82 -17.24
C ILE A 40 4.31 13.18 -17.85
N ASP A 41 4.69 13.19 -19.12
CA ASP A 41 4.89 14.41 -19.89
C ASP A 41 3.59 15.25 -19.90
N PRO A 42 3.62 16.51 -19.39
CA PRO A 42 2.44 17.36 -19.32
C PRO A 42 1.88 17.76 -20.69
N ASP A 43 2.67 17.65 -21.75
CA ASP A 43 2.29 18.04 -23.11
C ASP A 43 1.62 16.91 -23.90
N LEU A 44 1.38 15.74 -23.28
CA LEU A 44 0.65 14.64 -23.90
C LEU A 44 -0.80 15.02 -24.24
N SER A 45 -1.29 14.46 -25.34
CA SER A 45 -2.73 14.52 -25.65
C SER A 45 -3.56 13.85 -24.54
N ALA A 46 -4.83 14.21 -24.44
CA ALA A 46 -5.74 13.64 -23.45
C ALA A 46 -5.79 12.11 -23.53
N ASP A 47 -5.85 11.55 -24.75
CA ASP A 47 -5.88 10.10 -24.98
C ASP A 47 -4.57 9.42 -24.56
N ALA A 48 -3.43 10.02 -24.91
CA ALA A 48 -2.12 9.48 -24.53
C ALA A 48 -1.91 9.54 -23.00
N ARG A 49 -2.36 10.62 -22.36
CA ARG A 49 -2.32 10.75 -20.90
C ARG A 49 -3.23 9.73 -20.22
N ALA A 50 -4.42 9.48 -20.74
CA ALA A 50 -5.32 8.45 -20.23
C ALA A 50 -4.74 7.04 -20.36
N ALA A 51 -4.11 6.73 -21.51
CA ALA A 51 -3.42 5.48 -21.72
C ALA A 51 -2.25 5.29 -20.74
N ALA A 52 -1.43 6.33 -20.54
CA ALA A 52 -0.32 6.30 -19.58
C ALA A 52 -0.80 6.05 -18.14
N LEU A 53 -1.86 6.73 -17.71
CA LEU A 53 -2.47 6.52 -16.39
C LEU A 53 -2.97 5.08 -16.22
N LYS A 54 -3.65 4.52 -17.23
CA LYS A 54 -4.08 3.13 -17.20
C LYS A 54 -2.89 2.17 -17.09
N SER A 55 -1.84 2.39 -17.88
CA SER A 55 -0.64 1.54 -17.83
C SER A 55 0.06 1.59 -16.47
N ILE A 56 0.06 2.74 -15.79
CA ILE A 56 0.55 2.84 -14.40
C ILE A 56 -0.29 1.99 -13.46
N ASP A 57 -1.63 2.10 -13.56
CA ASP A 57 -2.54 1.34 -12.71
C ASP A 57 -2.43 -0.18 -12.98
N ASP A 58 -2.33 -0.60 -14.25
CA ASP A 58 -2.13 -2.01 -14.65
C ASP A 58 -0.79 -2.57 -14.13
N ALA A 59 0.30 -1.81 -14.24
CA ALA A 59 1.62 -2.23 -13.78
C ALA A 59 1.68 -2.31 -12.25
N PHE A 60 1.08 -1.35 -11.56
CA PHE A 60 0.96 -1.37 -10.11
C PHE A 60 0.15 -2.58 -9.64
N PHE A 61 -0.95 -2.90 -10.33
CA PHE A 61 -1.72 -4.11 -10.06
C PHE A 61 -0.89 -5.38 -10.24
N GLY A 62 -0.12 -5.49 -11.34
CA GLY A 62 0.78 -6.62 -11.56
C GLY A 62 1.84 -6.79 -10.46
N VAL A 63 2.36 -5.69 -9.90
CA VAL A 63 3.28 -5.76 -8.74
C VAL A 63 2.55 -6.30 -7.50
N MET A 64 1.31 -5.88 -7.25
CA MET A 64 0.53 -6.39 -6.11
C MET A 64 0.31 -7.90 -6.20
N GLU A 65 -0.02 -8.43 -7.39
CA GLU A 65 -0.15 -9.88 -7.61
C GLU A 65 1.14 -10.66 -7.26
N VAL A 66 2.31 -10.10 -7.58
CA VAL A 66 3.61 -10.69 -7.21
C VAL A 66 3.84 -10.66 -5.70
N LEU A 67 3.49 -9.55 -5.03
CA LEU A 67 3.63 -9.44 -3.56
C LEU A 67 2.65 -10.36 -2.81
N ASP A 68 1.54 -10.73 -3.45
CA ASP A 68 0.54 -11.69 -2.97
C ASP A 68 0.96 -13.14 -3.14
N GLN A 69 2.12 -13.37 -3.75
CA GLN A 69 2.64 -14.71 -4.06
C GLN A 69 1.72 -15.51 -5.00
N TYR A 70 0.94 -14.82 -5.83
CA TYR A 70 0.20 -15.43 -6.93
C TYR A 70 1.14 -15.56 -8.15
N PRO A 71 1.19 -16.72 -8.81
CA PRO A 71 2.21 -17.76 -8.60
C PRO A 71 3.41 -17.61 -9.55
N ASP A 72 4.62 -17.81 -9.00
CA ASP A 72 5.75 -18.54 -9.61
C ASP A 72 6.92 -18.52 -8.62
N GLN A 73 7.12 -19.63 -7.91
CA GLN A 73 8.27 -19.80 -7.04
C GLN A 73 9.48 -20.19 -7.90
N LEU A 74 10.57 -19.44 -7.78
CA LEU A 74 11.82 -19.83 -8.42
C LEU A 74 12.48 -20.89 -7.55
N GLU A 75 12.28 -22.16 -7.92
CA GLU A 75 12.79 -23.30 -7.17
C GLU A 75 13.54 -24.32 -8.02
N ASN A 76 14.35 -25.14 -7.36
CA ASN A 76 14.95 -26.36 -7.88
C ASN A 76 14.92 -27.44 -6.78
N ASP A 77 15.50 -28.61 -7.04
CA ASP A 77 15.49 -29.75 -6.11
C ASP A 77 16.04 -29.45 -4.69
N GLN A 78 16.82 -28.37 -4.51
CA GLN A 78 17.47 -28.03 -3.24
C GLN A 78 17.05 -26.68 -2.65
N TYR A 79 16.59 -25.73 -3.46
CA TYR A 79 16.40 -24.34 -3.05
C TYR A 79 15.13 -23.73 -3.63
N MET A 80 14.57 -22.78 -2.88
CA MET A 80 13.45 -21.94 -3.30
C MET A 80 13.79 -20.48 -2.99
N VAL A 81 13.45 -19.58 -3.92
CA VAL A 81 13.51 -18.13 -3.72
C VAL A 81 12.08 -17.59 -3.63
N THR A 82 11.80 -16.88 -2.55
CA THR A 82 10.54 -16.18 -2.31
C THR A 82 10.80 -14.69 -2.10
N LEU A 83 9.82 -13.86 -2.46
CA LEU A 83 9.79 -12.46 -2.07
C LEU A 83 8.84 -12.32 -0.87
N GLU A 84 9.38 -11.90 0.27
CA GLU A 84 8.59 -11.64 1.46
C GLU A 84 8.43 -10.14 1.67
N THR A 85 7.18 -9.71 1.88
CA THR A 85 6.85 -8.33 2.26
C THR A 85 6.28 -8.32 3.66
N ARG A 86 6.71 -7.35 4.47
CA ARG A 86 6.27 -7.21 5.86
C ARG A 86 5.85 -5.77 6.13
N ILE A 87 4.68 -5.60 6.75
CA ILE A 87 4.36 -4.35 7.46
C ILE A 87 5.10 -4.38 8.79
N VAL A 88 5.64 -3.23 9.18
CA VAL A 88 6.27 -3.05 10.49
C VAL A 88 5.77 -1.75 11.12
N LEU A 89 5.17 -1.87 12.31
CA LEU A 89 4.80 -0.76 13.16
C LEU A 89 5.88 -0.54 14.23
N TRP A 90 6.34 0.69 14.34
CA TRP A 90 7.39 1.11 15.27
C TRP A 90 6.87 2.12 16.28
N GLU A 91 7.32 2.03 17.52
CA GLU A 91 7.13 3.10 18.49
C GLU A 91 8.22 4.15 18.30
N ARG A 92 7.82 5.36 17.90
CA ARG A 92 8.77 6.42 17.53
C ARG A 92 9.60 6.94 18.71
N GLN A 93 9.11 6.83 19.95
CA GLN A 93 9.81 7.36 21.13
C GLN A 93 10.57 6.29 21.93
N GLY A 94 10.18 5.01 21.84
CA GLY A 94 10.89 3.91 22.47
C GLY A 94 11.99 3.30 21.59
N GLY A 95 11.87 3.43 20.26
CA GLY A 95 12.75 2.76 19.30
C GLY A 95 12.47 1.26 19.17
N ASP A 96 11.52 0.75 19.96
CA ASP A 96 11.13 -0.65 19.95
C ASP A 96 10.10 -0.96 18.86
N TRP A 97 10.22 -2.17 18.36
CA TRP A 97 9.26 -2.77 17.46
C TRP A 97 7.96 -3.06 18.19
N VAL A 98 6.83 -2.60 17.64
CA VAL A 98 5.49 -2.84 18.22
C VAL A 98 4.88 -4.08 17.58
N GLU A 99 4.90 -4.15 16.25
CA GLU A 99 4.22 -5.21 15.51
C GLU A 99 4.76 -5.38 14.09
N SER A 100 4.82 -6.62 13.61
CA SER A 100 5.19 -6.95 12.23
C SER A 100 4.29 -8.06 11.77
N ARG A 101 3.74 -7.90 10.58
CA ARG A 101 2.86 -8.88 9.96
C ARG A 101 3.28 -9.11 8.52
N SER A 102 3.26 -10.38 8.16
CA SER A 102 3.16 -10.80 6.77
C SER A 102 1.72 -10.56 6.30
N PRO A 103 1.49 -10.52 4.98
CA PRO A 103 0.16 -10.32 4.42
C PRO A 103 -0.73 -11.52 4.78
N PRO A 104 -2.05 -11.35 4.86
CA PRO A 104 -2.95 -12.48 5.04
C PRO A 104 -2.83 -13.47 3.86
N PRO A 105 -3.15 -14.77 4.06
CA PRO A 105 -3.08 -15.79 3.01
C PRO A 105 -3.99 -15.51 1.80
N GLU A 106 -5.01 -14.67 2.00
CA GLU A 106 -5.93 -14.20 0.96
C GLU A 106 -5.31 -13.13 0.05
N GLY A 107 -4.05 -12.75 0.30
CA GLY A 107 -3.30 -11.78 -0.47
C GLY A 107 -3.44 -10.35 0.05
N TRP A 108 -2.41 -9.54 -0.17
CA TRP A 108 -2.52 -8.11 0.03
C TRP A 108 -3.58 -7.47 -0.85
N CYS A 109 -3.90 -8.05 -2.01
CA CYS A 109 -4.85 -7.53 -2.98
C CYS A 109 -6.21 -7.24 -2.36
N MET A 110 -6.64 -7.95 -1.31
CA MET A 110 -7.85 -7.64 -0.55
C MET A 110 -7.66 -6.38 0.32
N GLY A 111 -6.57 -6.30 1.09
CA GLY A 111 -6.22 -5.10 1.88
C GLY A 111 -5.96 -3.85 1.03
N TYR A 112 -5.43 -4.02 -0.19
CA TYR A 112 -5.21 -2.98 -1.20
C TYR A 112 -6.47 -2.70 -2.03
N HIS A 113 -7.36 -3.66 -2.27
CA HIS A 113 -8.65 -3.44 -2.96
C HIS A 113 -9.57 -2.54 -2.15
N TYR A 114 -9.51 -2.62 -0.83
CA TYR A 114 -10.20 -1.67 0.05
C TYR A 114 -9.53 -0.28 0.02
N TRP A 115 -8.49 -0.05 -0.78
CA TRP A 115 -7.97 1.30 -1.08
C TRP A 115 -8.73 1.93 -2.26
N ILE A 116 -10.05 1.78 -2.28
CA ILE A 116 -10.91 2.74 -2.95
C ILE A 116 -10.91 3.99 -2.07
N GLU A 117 -10.68 5.16 -2.66
CA GLU A 117 -10.71 6.45 -1.94
C GLU A 117 -11.99 6.54 -1.09
N GLY A 118 -11.84 6.51 0.24
CA GLY A 118 -12.95 6.55 1.20
C GLY A 118 -13.33 5.24 1.90
N ASP A 119 -12.71 4.10 1.57
CA ASP A 119 -13.06 2.78 2.14
C ASP A 119 -12.04 2.29 3.21
N PHE A 120 -11.79 3.11 4.23
CA PHE A 120 -10.79 2.80 5.28
C PHE A 120 -11.37 2.08 6.52
N GLY A 121 -12.63 1.62 6.43
CA GLY A 121 -13.43 1.22 7.59
C GLY A 121 -13.60 2.35 8.62
N ASP A 122 -13.94 1.99 9.86
CA ASP A 122 -14.19 2.97 10.94
C ASP A 122 -12.91 3.65 11.47
N ASN A 123 -11.73 3.15 11.09
CA ASN A 123 -10.44 3.57 11.65
C ASN A 123 -9.45 3.91 10.53
N PRO A 124 -9.53 5.11 9.93
CA PRO A 124 -8.60 5.49 8.87
C PRO A 124 -7.16 5.54 9.41
N PRO A 125 -6.16 5.02 8.66
CA PRO A 125 -4.77 5.02 9.10
C PRO A 125 -4.12 6.39 9.04
N VAL A 126 -4.74 7.33 8.34
CA VAL A 126 -4.19 8.65 8.06
C VAL A 126 -5.23 9.71 8.37
N THR A 127 -4.79 10.78 9.01
CA THR A 127 -5.57 12.03 9.11
C THR A 127 -4.97 13.06 8.17
N GLU A 128 -5.81 13.59 7.28
CA GLU A 128 -5.51 14.82 6.57
C GLU A 128 -5.80 15.98 7.54
N GLN A 129 -4.80 16.80 7.84
CA GLN A 129 -5.09 18.05 8.54
C GLN A 129 -5.76 18.98 7.52
N VAL A 130 -7.09 19.01 7.52
CA VAL A 130 -7.86 20.08 6.89
C VAL A 130 -7.38 21.39 7.51
N SER A 131 -6.85 22.30 6.69
CA SER A 131 -6.64 23.67 7.12
C SER A 131 -8.02 24.31 7.25
N ASP A 132 -8.41 24.65 8.48
CA ASP A 132 -9.38 25.70 8.69
C ASP A 132 -8.74 27.00 8.16
N GLU A 133 -9.14 27.41 6.97
CA GLU A 133 -9.10 28.83 6.56
C GLU A 133 -10.43 29.49 6.94
#